data_AF-A0A7W1BZJ8-F1
#
_entry.id   AF-A0A7W1BZJ8-F1
#
_cell.length_a   1.000
_cell.length_b   1.000
_cell.length_c   1.000
_cell.angle_alpha   90.00
_cell.angle_beta   90.00
_cell.angle_gamma   90.00
#
_symmetry.space_group_name_H-M   'P 1'
#
loop_
_entity.id
_entity.type
_entity.pdbx_description
1 polymer ?
#
loop_
_entity_poly.entity_id
_entity_poly.type
_entity_poly.pdbx_seq_one_letter_code
_entity_poly.pdbx_strand_id
1 'polypeptide(L)'
;MSEVESPWPTVWTIGHSTRAGADFIHILKAHQINTLVDVRSFPGSRRYPQFNGSELSESLASEGITYHHLLTLGGRRRPSPDSKNTAWRNPSFRAYADHMETVEFKQGIEKLRELARKSKTMFMCAEALWWRCHRSLIADYLKALGASVIHVSDEKQTQLHPYTSPARVIQGRLSYEGLPSEEPGDAWT
;
A
#
# COMPACT_ATOMS: atom_id res chain seq x y z
N MET A 1 28.12 14.97 -11.14
CA MET A 1 26.96 15.80 -10.75
C MET A 1 25.98 14.86 -10.05
N SER A 2 25.89 14.95 -8.73
CA SER A 2 24.94 14.17 -7.95
C SER A 2 23.53 14.69 -8.25
N GLU A 3 22.73 13.90 -8.98
CA GLU A 3 21.29 14.15 -9.08
C GLU A 3 20.72 14.15 -7.67
N VAL A 4 20.32 15.32 -7.17
CA VAL A 4 19.52 15.39 -5.95
C VAL A 4 18.16 14.83 -6.34
N GLU A 5 17.92 13.55 -6.01
CA GLU A 5 16.63 12.93 -6.27
C GLU A 5 15.53 13.80 -5.64
N SER A 6 14.60 14.25 -6.48
CA SER A 6 13.46 15.05 -6.03
C SER A 6 12.68 14.27 -4.96
N PRO A 7 12.39 14.90 -3.80
CA PRO A 7 11.79 14.21 -2.67
C PRO A 7 10.45 13.61 -3.06
N TRP A 8 10.13 12.46 -2.47
CA TRP A 8 8.85 11.82 -2.70
C TRP A 8 7.69 12.71 -2.22
N PRO A 9 6.62 12.87 -3.02
CA PRO A 9 5.40 13.52 -2.55
C PRO A 9 4.77 12.76 -1.38
N THR A 10 3.93 13.46 -0.60
CA THR A 10 3.09 12.80 0.40
C THR A 10 2.02 11.95 -0.29
N VAL A 11 1.87 10.70 0.16
CA VAL A 11 0.90 9.74 -0.37
C VAL A 11 -0.10 9.39 0.72
N TRP A 12 -1.39 9.38 0.39
CA TRP A 12 -2.47 9.09 1.34
C TRP A 12 -2.98 7.67 1.14
N THR A 13 -3.64 7.09 2.14
CA THR A 13 -4.29 5.79 1.95
C THR A 13 -5.53 5.57 2.80
N ILE A 14 -6.48 4.81 2.27
CA ILE A 14 -7.76 4.51 2.93
C ILE A 14 -8.22 3.07 2.67
N GLY A 15 -8.97 2.52 3.62
CA GLY A 15 -9.71 1.28 3.46
C GLY A 15 -11.19 1.58 3.28
N HIS A 16 -11.82 1.08 2.21
CA HIS A 16 -13.25 1.35 1.99
C HIS A 16 -14.14 0.63 3.02
N SER A 17 -13.69 -0.52 3.54
CA SER A 17 -14.41 -1.31 4.53
C SER A 17 -15.87 -1.53 4.11
N THR A 18 -16.81 -1.26 5.01
CA THR A 18 -18.25 -1.40 4.80
C THR A 18 -18.95 -0.04 4.67
N ARG A 19 -18.22 1.03 4.32
CA ARG A 19 -18.75 2.39 4.28
C ARG A 19 -19.81 2.56 3.19
N ALA A 20 -20.75 3.48 3.42
CA ALA A 20 -21.59 3.97 2.33
C ALA A 20 -20.73 4.74 1.32
N GLY A 21 -21.15 4.76 0.05
CA GLY A 21 -20.43 5.49 -1.01
C GLY A 21 -20.34 6.99 -0.72
N ALA A 22 -21.43 7.58 -0.22
CA ALA A 22 -21.48 9.00 0.16
C ALA A 22 -20.49 9.35 1.28
N ASP A 23 -20.41 8.54 2.33
CA ASP A 23 -19.44 8.74 3.42
C ASP A 23 -18.00 8.65 2.91
N PHE A 24 -17.73 7.67 2.03
CA PHE A 24 -16.41 7.51 1.44
C PHE A 24 -15.99 8.73 0.61
N ILE A 25 -16.88 9.23 -0.25
CA ILE A 25 -16.66 10.46 -1.02
C ILE A 25 -16.46 11.66 -0.10
N HIS A 26 -17.25 11.78 0.97
CA HIS A 26 -17.12 12.85 1.95
C HIS A 26 -15.72 12.87 2.58
N ILE A 27 -15.18 11.71 2.95
CA ILE A 27 -13.81 11.58 3.47
C ILE A 27 -12.77 12.02 2.42
N LEU A 28 -12.91 11.58 1.16
CA LEU A 28 -11.99 11.99 0.10
C LEU A 28 -11.97 13.52 -0.07
N LYS A 29 -13.15 14.15 -0.04
CA LYS A 29 -13.30 15.60 -0.16
C LYS A 29 -12.77 16.36 1.07
N ALA A 30 -13.02 15.86 2.27
CA ALA A 30 -12.49 16.44 3.51
C ALA A 30 -10.96 16.50 3.50
N HIS A 31 -10.31 15.48 2.93
CA HIS A 31 -8.86 15.43 2.73
C HIS A 31 -8.40 16.02 1.39
N GLN A 32 -9.29 16.64 0.60
CA GLN A 32 -8.97 17.28 -0.68
C GLN A 32 -8.25 16.35 -1.67
N ILE A 33 -8.63 15.08 -1.70
CA ILE A 33 -8.03 14.10 -2.60
C ILE A 33 -8.49 14.37 -4.04
N ASN A 34 -7.54 14.46 -4.96
CA ASN A 34 -7.80 14.66 -6.39
C ASN A 34 -7.74 13.36 -7.19
N THR A 35 -6.99 12.38 -6.70
CA THR A 35 -6.78 11.11 -7.40
C THR A 35 -6.85 9.93 -6.44
N LEU A 36 -7.72 8.98 -6.74
CA LEU A 36 -7.86 7.73 -6.03
C LEU A 36 -7.27 6.59 -6.85
N VAL A 37 -6.34 5.86 -6.25
CA VAL A 37 -5.67 4.70 -6.84
C VAL A 37 -6.16 3.43 -6.15
N ASP A 38 -6.93 2.63 -6.85
CA ASP A 38 -7.35 1.32 -6.35
C ASP A 38 -6.24 0.29 -6.54
N VAL A 39 -5.80 -0.33 -5.44
CA VAL A 39 -4.79 -1.40 -5.44
C VAL A 39 -5.39 -2.76 -5.11
N ARG A 40 -6.72 -2.92 -5.19
CA ARG A 40 -7.38 -4.23 -5.05
C ARG A 40 -7.09 -5.09 -6.26
N SER A 41 -6.75 -6.37 -6.06
CA SER A 41 -6.62 -7.30 -7.19
C SER A 41 -7.95 -7.51 -7.94
N PHE A 42 -9.07 -7.43 -7.21
CA PHE A 42 -10.41 -7.62 -7.75
C PHE A 42 -11.32 -6.52 -7.18
N PRO A 43 -11.52 -5.40 -7.90
CA PRO A 43 -12.37 -4.31 -7.45
C PRO A 43 -13.85 -4.60 -7.74
N GLY A 44 -14.33 -5.76 -7.32
CA GLY A 44 -15.72 -6.19 -7.51
C GLY A 44 -16.26 -6.87 -6.25
N SER A 45 -17.48 -6.50 -5.84
CA SER A 45 -18.14 -7.01 -4.64
C SER A 45 -19.66 -6.98 -4.81
N ARG A 46 -20.29 -8.15 -4.69
CA ARG A 46 -21.76 -8.23 -4.60
C ARG A 46 -22.31 -7.58 -3.33
N ARG A 47 -21.54 -7.59 -2.25
CA ARG A 47 -21.94 -7.07 -0.94
C ARG A 47 -21.78 -5.54 -0.86
N TYR A 48 -20.81 -4.99 -1.59
CA TYR A 48 -20.50 -3.56 -1.60
C TYR A 48 -20.40 -3.05 -3.05
N PRO A 49 -21.52 -3.06 -3.80
CA PRO A 49 -21.52 -2.72 -5.22
C PRO A 49 -21.08 -1.28 -5.49
N GLN A 50 -21.24 -0.35 -4.54
CA GLN A 50 -20.74 1.03 -4.65
C GLN A 50 -19.22 1.13 -4.78
N PHE A 51 -18.49 0.06 -4.42
CA PHE A 51 -17.04 -0.03 -4.60
C PHE A 51 -16.66 -0.97 -5.74
N ASN A 52 -17.58 -1.34 -6.62
CA ASN A 52 -17.20 -1.94 -7.90
C ASN A 52 -16.46 -0.90 -8.75
N GLY A 53 -15.47 -1.33 -9.55
CA GLY A 53 -14.60 -0.42 -10.28
C GLY A 53 -15.34 0.59 -11.17
N SER A 54 -16.38 0.16 -11.89
CA SER A 54 -17.21 1.03 -12.75
C SER A 54 -18.01 2.05 -11.93
N GLU A 55 -18.77 1.58 -10.94
CA GLU A 55 -19.66 2.38 -10.11
C GLU A 55 -18.87 3.40 -9.27
N LEU A 56 -17.71 2.97 -8.75
CA LEU A 56 -16.80 3.85 -8.03
C LEU A 56 -16.20 4.90 -8.97
N SER A 57 -15.75 4.52 -10.16
CA SER A 57 -15.20 5.47 -11.14
C SER A 57 -16.22 6.54 -11.54
N GLU A 58 -17.47 6.15 -11.79
CA GLU A 58 -18.55 7.08 -12.13
C GLU A 58 -18.86 8.05 -10.98
N SER A 59 -18.98 7.52 -9.75
CA SER A 59 -19.27 8.33 -8.56
C SER A 59 -18.15 9.30 -8.20
N LEU A 60 -16.90 8.96 -8.49
CA LEU A 60 -15.75 9.84 -8.30
C LEU A 60 -15.67 10.91 -9.38
N ALA A 61 -15.99 10.56 -10.63
CA ALA A 61 -15.98 11.50 -11.75
C ALA A 61 -16.98 12.64 -11.54
N SER A 62 -18.17 12.37 -10.98
CA SER A 62 -19.16 13.42 -10.65
C SER A 62 -18.67 14.40 -9.59
N GLU A 63 -17.65 14.03 -8.82
CA GLU A 63 -17.05 14.84 -7.76
C GLU A 63 -15.70 15.44 -8.17
N GLY A 64 -15.28 15.26 -9.44
CA GLY A 64 -14.00 15.75 -9.95
C GLY A 64 -12.78 14.98 -9.44
N ILE A 65 -12.96 13.75 -8.94
CA ILE A 65 -11.87 12.90 -8.45
C ILE A 65 -11.51 11.88 -9.55
N THR A 66 -10.22 11.85 -9.93
CA THR A 66 -9.72 10.91 -10.92
C THR A 66 -9.55 9.52 -10.32
N TYR A 67 -9.99 8.47 -11.02
CA TYR A 67 -9.85 7.07 -10.60
C TYR A 67 -8.82 6.34 -11.47
N HIS A 68 -7.92 5.61 -10.82
CA HIS A 68 -7.00 4.66 -11.47
C HIS A 68 -7.04 3.31 -10.77
N HIS A 69 -7.00 2.22 -11.53
CA HIS A 69 -6.80 0.87 -10.99
C HIS A 69 -5.37 0.40 -11.30
N LEU A 70 -4.57 0.16 -10.25
CA LEU A 70 -3.19 -0.34 -10.38
C LEU A 70 -3.08 -1.78 -9.88
N LEU A 71 -3.44 -2.73 -10.76
CA LEU A 71 -3.37 -4.18 -10.48
C LEU A 71 -1.94 -4.65 -10.12
N THR A 72 -0.91 -3.94 -10.59
CA THR A 72 0.49 -4.22 -10.28
C THR A 72 0.81 -4.10 -8.78
N LEU A 73 0.02 -3.33 -8.03
CA LEU A 73 0.08 -3.21 -6.57
C LEU A 73 -0.95 -4.10 -5.84
N GLY A 74 -1.66 -4.95 -6.59
CA GLY A 74 -2.71 -5.87 -6.15
C GLY A 74 -2.32 -6.79 -4.99
N GLY A 75 -3.12 -6.81 -3.91
CA GLY A 75 -2.83 -7.57 -2.69
C GLY A 75 -2.77 -9.10 -2.79
N ARG A 76 -3.42 -9.75 -3.78
CA ARG A 76 -3.48 -11.23 -3.85
C ARG A 76 -2.24 -11.79 -4.57
N ARG A 77 -1.41 -12.52 -3.82
CA ARG A 77 -0.18 -13.16 -4.30
C ARG A 77 -0.10 -14.62 -3.83
N ARG A 78 0.62 -15.45 -4.59
CA ARG A 78 0.83 -16.87 -4.26
C ARG A 78 2.09 -16.99 -3.40
N PRO A 79 2.03 -17.65 -2.22
CA PRO A 79 3.23 -17.89 -1.41
C PRO A 79 4.27 -18.73 -2.15
N SER A 80 5.54 -18.41 -1.94
CA SER A 80 6.68 -19.25 -2.33
C SER A 80 7.22 -20.00 -1.11
N PRO A 81 7.53 -21.31 -1.20
CA PRO A 81 8.19 -22.04 -0.11
C PRO A 81 9.61 -21.51 0.14
N ASP A 82 10.27 -20.98 -0.89
CA ASP A 82 11.65 -20.49 -0.84
C ASP A 82 11.74 -18.99 -0.51
N SER A 83 10.66 -18.42 0.04
CA SER A 83 10.63 -17.01 0.41
C SER A 83 11.63 -16.70 1.53
N LYS A 84 12.56 -15.80 1.25
CA LYS A 84 13.47 -15.23 2.27
C LYS A 84 12.77 -14.25 3.21
N ASN A 85 11.59 -13.75 2.86
CA ASN A 85 10.84 -12.72 3.60
C ASN A 85 10.16 -13.28 4.88
N THR A 86 10.89 -14.10 5.63
CA THR A 86 10.37 -14.92 6.73
C THR A 86 10.10 -14.14 8.01
N ALA A 87 10.52 -12.86 8.10
CA ALA A 87 10.06 -11.94 9.15
C ALA A 87 8.53 -11.82 9.16
N TRP A 88 7.88 -11.99 7.99
CA TRP A 88 6.44 -12.18 7.90
C TRP A 88 6.07 -13.63 8.19
N ARG A 89 5.48 -13.87 9.38
CA ARG A 89 4.92 -15.18 9.75
C ARG A 89 3.66 -15.54 8.97
N ASN A 90 2.85 -14.54 8.60
CA ASN A 90 1.64 -14.75 7.83
C ASN A 90 1.98 -15.04 6.35
N PRO A 91 1.53 -16.16 5.76
CA PRO A 91 1.87 -16.54 4.39
C PRO A 91 1.44 -15.53 3.32
N SER A 92 0.30 -14.84 3.49
CA SER A 92 -0.18 -13.86 2.52
C SER A 92 0.66 -12.59 2.52
N PHE A 93 1.10 -12.13 3.69
CA PHE A 93 2.01 -11.00 3.81
C PHE A 93 3.41 -11.33 3.28
N ARG A 94 3.90 -12.54 3.57
CA ARG A 94 5.15 -13.05 3.00
C ARG A 94 5.10 -13.10 1.47
N ALA A 95 4.03 -13.65 0.91
CA ALA A 95 3.82 -13.68 -0.54
C ALA A 95 3.79 -12.28 -1.18
N TYR A 96 3.23 -11.30 -0.46
CA TYR A 96 3.24 -9.91 -0.94
C TYR A 96 4.64 -9.30 -0.83
N ALA A 97 5.41 -9.59 0.22
CA ALA A 97 6.80 -9.17 0.32
C ALA A 97 7.65 -9.71 -0.83
N ASP A 98 7.47 -10.98 -1.23
CA ASP A 98 8.12 -11.56 -2.41
C ASP A 98 7.74 -10.80 -3.69
N HIS A 99 6.46 -10.46 -3.83
CA HIS A 99 5.97 -9.65 -4.96
C HIS A 99 6.64 -8.28 -5.05
N MET A 100 6.96 -7.65 -3.91
CA MET A 100 7.60 -6.34 -3.88
C MET A 100 8.99 -6.32 -4.52
N GLU A 101 9.62 -7.48 -4.66
CA GLU A 101 10.94 -7.61 -5.29
C GLU A 101 10.86 -7.63 -6.83
N THR A 102 9.66 -7.87 -7.38
CA THR A 102 9.42 -8.00 -8.82
C THR A 102 9.52 -6.67 -9.56
N VAL A 103 9.75 -6.75 -10.88
CA VAL A 103 9.72 -5.59 -11.78
C VAL A 103 8.31 -4.99 -11.85
N GLU A 104 7.27 -5.82 -11.86
CA GLU A 104 5.87 -5.40 -11.92
C GLU A 104 5.50 -4.49 -10.74
N PHE A 105 5.87 -4.88 -9.51
CA PHE A 105 5.63 -4.04 -8.34
C PHE A 105 6.33 -2.69 -8.44
N LYS A 106 7.61 -2.69 -8.85
CA LYS A 106 8.41 -1.46 -9.00
C LYS A 106 7.80 -0.51 -10.04
N GLN A 107 7.27 -1.05 -11.15
CA GLN A 107 6.52 -0.27 -12.13
C GLN A 107 5.24 0.34 -11.52
N GLY A 108 4.53 -0.42 -10.68
CA GLY A 108 3.37 0.09 -9.93
C GLY A 108 3.73 1.25 -8.99
N ILE A 109 4.86 1.15 -8.28
CA ILE A 109 5.35 2.21 -7.40
C ILE A 109 5.72 3.47 -8.18
N GLU A 110 6.43 3.34 -9.31
CA GLU A 110 6.74 4.52 -10.13
C GLU A 110 5.48 5.15 -10.70
N LYS A 111 4.49 4.34 -11.12
CA LYS A 111 3.21 4.88 -11.56
C LYS A 111 2.48 5.66 -10.47
N LEU A 112 2.49 5.13 -9.24
CA LEU A 112 1.94 5.84 -8.08
C LEU A 112 2.69 7.15 -7.80
N ARG A 113 4.04 7.16 -7.95
CA ARG A 113 4.87 8.37 -7.84
C ARG A 113 4.48 9.43 -8.86
N GLU A 114 4.32 9.04 -10.13
CA GLU A 114 3.90 9.94 -11.20
C GLU A 114 2.56 10.61 -10.89
N LEU A 115 1.59 9.84 -10.40
CA LEU A 115 0.27 10.36 -10.03
C LEU A 115 0.38 11.32 -8.83
N ALA A 116 1.12 10.93 -7.79
CA ALA A 116 1.33 11.75 -6.60
C ALA A 116 2.11 13.05 -6.87
N ARG A 117 2.92 13.10 -7.92
CA ARG A 117 3.58 14.33 -8.40
C ARG A 117 2.62 15.30 -9.09
N LYS A 118 1.55 14.78 -9.70
CA LYS A 118 0.58 15.59 -10.45
C LYS A 118 -0.52 16.17 -9.55
N SER A 119 -0.93 15.42 -8.52
CA SER A 119 -2.06 15.80 -7.68
C SER A 119 -2.04 15.07 -6.33
N LYS A 120 -2.87 15.53 -5.37
CA LYS A 120 -2.99 14.88 -4.06
C LYS A 120 -3.62 13.49 -4.23
N THR A 121 -2.78 12.48 -4.10
CA THR A 121 -3.10 11.09 -4.44
C THR A 121 -3.31 10.24 -3.19
N MET A 122 -4.39 9.44 -3.20
CA MET A 122 -4.71 8.45 -2.19
C MET A 122 -4.79 7.06 -2.83
N PHE A 123 -4.16 6.04 -2.25
CA PHE A 123 -4.38 4.65 -2.68
C PHE A 123 -5.28 3.88 -1.71
N MET A 124 -6.09 2.96 -2.23
CA MET A 124 -7.13 2.29 -1.43
C MET A 124 -7.14 0.77 -1.56
N CYS A 125 -7.69 0.13 -0.52
CA CYS A 125 -8.10 -1.28 -0.59
C CYS A 125 -9.41 -1.52 0.19
N ALA A 126 -9.78 -2.79 0.39
CA ALA A 126 -11.01 -3.16 1.10
C ALA A 126 -10.92 -3.15 2.63
N GLU A 127 -9.79 -3.58 3.21
CA GLU A 127 -9.63 -3.69 4.67
C GLU A 127 -9.59 -2.31 5.31
N ALA A 128 -10.29 -2.10 6.45
CA ALA A 128 -10.28 -0.84 7.20
C ALA A 128 -8.91 -0.56 7.81
N LEU A 129 -8.34 -1.56 8.49
CA LEU A 129 -7.12 -1.42 9.27
C LEU A 129 -5.89 -1.59 8.37
N TRP A 130 -5.14 -0.52 8.17
CA TRP A 130 -4.01 -0.51 7.23
C TRP A 130 -2.95 -1.59 7.54
N TRP A 131 -2.74 -1.91 8.82
CA TRP A 131 -1.79 -2.94 9.30
C TRP A 131 -2.28 -4.38 9.09
N ARG A 132 -3.51 -4.60 8.64
CA ARG A 132 -4.08 -5.95 8.37
C ARG A 132 -4.15 -6.27 6.89
N CYS A 133 -3.59 -5.43 6.03
CA CYS A 133 -3.60 -5.63 4.59
C CYS A 133 -2.30 -5.18 3.92
N HIS A 134 -2.18 -5.52 2.63
CA HIS A 134 -1.03 -5.17 1.77
C HIS A 134 -0.72 -3.67 1.70
N ARG A 135 -1.66 -2.78 2.05
CA ARG A 135 -1.40 -1.33 2.12
C ARG A 135 -0.25 -1.00 3.07
N SER A 136 -0.10 -1.75 4.16
CA SER A 136 1.01 -1.58 5.09
C SER A 136 2.37 -1.82 4.44
N LEU A 137 2.50 -2.83 3.59
CA LEU A 137 3.75 -3.15 2.89
C LEU A 137 4.06 -2.17 1.76
N ILE A 138 3.03 -1.69 1.04
CA ILE A 138 3.19 -0.56 0.11
C ILE A 138 3.70 0.66 0.87
N ALA A 139 3.09 0.97 2.03
CA ALA A 139 3.47 2.12 2.85
C ALA A 139 4.90 2.00 3.41
N ASP A 140 5.33 0.82 3.82
CA ASP A 140 6.72 0.54 4.21
C ASP A 140 7.67 0.87 3.06
N TYR A 141 7.35 0.41 1.85
CA TYR A 141 8.19 0.61 0.67
C TYR A 141 8.31 2.08 0.31
N LEU A 142 7.18 2.78 0.23
CA LEU A 142 7.13 4.22 -0.06
C LEU A 142 7.91 5.02 1.00
N LYS A 143 7.75 4.69 2.29
CA LYS A 143 8.47 5.35 3.37
C LYS A 143 9.97 5.12 3.30
N ALA A 144 10.42 3.91 2.95
CA ALA A 144 11.83 3.61 2.72
C ALA A 144 12.43 4.38 1.54
N LEU A 145 11.61 4.77 0.55
CA LEU A 145 11.99 5.67 -0.53
C LEU A 145 11.91 7.17 -0.15
N GLY A 146 11.58 7.50 1.09
CA GLY A 146 11.50 8.87 1.60
C GLY A 146 10.12 9.53 1.48
N ALA A 147 9.07 8.80 1.09
CA ALA A 147 7.71 9.35 1.07
C ALA A 147 7.12 9.47 2.49
N SER A 148 6.37 10.55 2.74
CA SER A 148 5.43 10.58 3.87
C SER A 148 4.15 9.85 3.47
N VAL A 149 3.80 8.78 4.19
CA VAL A 149 2.57 8.03 3.95
C VAL A 149 1.59 8.27 5.08
N ILE A 150 0.39 8.76 4.75
CA ILE A 150 -0.65 9.12 5.71
C ILE A 150 -1.84 8.19 5.57
N HIS A 151 -2.14 7.44 6.62
CA HIS A 151 -3.32 6.58 6.71
C HIS A 151 -4.51 7.41 7.17
N VAL A 152 -5.62 7.32 6.43
CA VAL A 152 -6.88 8.01 6.75
C VAL A 152 -7.87 7.00 7.31
N SER A 153 -8.41 7.33 8.48
CA SER A 153 -9.49 6.57 9.09
C SER A 153 -10.84 7.21 8.79
N ASP A 154 -10.97 8.52 8.94
CA ASP A 154 -12.19 9.31 8.72
C ASP A 154 -11.84 10.75 8.29
N GLU A 155 -12.81 11.69 8.31
CA GLU A 155 -12.64 13.07 7.86
C GLU A 155 -11.59 13.87 8.66
N LYS A 156 -11.26 13.42 9.88
CA LYS A 156 -10.39 14.14 10.83
C LYS A 156 -9.19 13.31 11.26
N GLN A 157 -9.36 12.00 11.38
CA GLN A 157 -8.36 11.11 11.93
C GLN A 157 -7.41 10.60 10.86
N THR A 158 -6.13 10.89 11.08
CA THR A 158 -5.03 10.46 10.24
C THR A 158 -3.89 9.93 11.09
N GLN A 159 -3.05 9.08 10.50
CA GLN A 159 -1.87 8.54 11.14
C GLN A 159 -0.70 8.49 10.15
N LEU A 160 0.43 9.07 10.53
CA LEU A 160 1.67 8.88 9.79
C LEU A 160 2.13 7.42 9.91
N HIS A 161 2.50 6.80 8.80
CA HIS A 161 2.92 5.40 8.77
C HIS A 161 4.16 5.14 9.65
N PRO A 162 4.07 4.30 10.71
CA PRO A 162 5.16 4.08 11.65
C PRO A 162 6.22 3.05 11.21
N TYR A 163 6.11 2.49 10.00
CA TYR A 163 6.64 1.16 9.61
C TYR A 163 5.89 0.00 10.26
N THR A 164 5.78 -1.13 9.56
CA THR A 164 5.35 -2.39 10.17
C THR A 164 6.45 -2.99 11.04
N SER A 165 6.08 -3.78 12.04
CA SER A 165 7.05 -4.43 12.94
C SER A 165 8.09 -5.31 12.21
N PRO A 166 7.76 -6.04 11.13
CA PRO A 166 8.75 -6.82 10.39
C PRO A 166 9.70 -5.99 9.52
N ALA A 167 9.37 -4.73 9.23
CA ALA A 167 10.15 -3.88 8.34
C ALA A 167 11.51 -3.52 8.94
N ARG A 168 12.56 -3.66 8.13
CA ARG A 168 13.91 -3.21 8.44
C ARG A 168 14.46 -2.38 7.29
N VAL A 169 15.22 -1.34 7.60
CA VAL A 169 15.93 -0.55 6.59
C VAL A 169 17.42 -0.88 6.68
N ILE A 170 17.93 -1.56 5.65
CA ILE A 170 19.34 -1.97 5.53
C ILE A 170 19.93 -1.21 4.35
N GLN A 171 20.95 -0.39 4.60
CA GLN A 171 21.58 0.44 3.55
C GLN A 171 20.56 1.28 2.75
N GLY A 172 19.58 1.85 3.42
CA GLY A 172 18.52 2.66 2.81
C GLY A 172 17.45 1.87 2.04
N ARG A 173 17.45 0.53 2.12
CA ARG A 173 16.48 -0.34 1.44
C ARG A 173 15.65 -1.11 2.44
N LEU A 174 14.34 -1.21 2.16
CA LEU A 174 13.43 -2.06 2.92
C LEU A 174 13.80 -3.54 2.75
N SER A 175 13.83 -4.28 3.85
CA SER A 175 14.00 -5.73 3.89
C SER A 175 13.05 -6.35 4.91
N TYR A 176 12.52 -7.53 4.58
CA TYR A 176 11.80 -8.43 5.47
C TYR A 176 12.48 -9.79 5.60
N GLU A 177 13.75 -9.86 5.21
CA GLU A 177 14.54 -11.08 5.29
C GLU A 177 14.62 -11.57 6.74
N GLY A 178 14.41 -12.87 6.94
CA GLY A 178 14.59 -13.48 8.26
C GLY A 178 16.03 -13.32 8.74
N LEU A 179 16.20 -13.22 10.06
CA LEU A 179 17.53 -13.45 10.61
C LEU A 179 17.90 -14.93 10.36
N PRO A 180 19.17 -15.23 10.07
CA PRO A 180 19.67 -16.59 10.20
C PRO A 180 19.29 -17.09 11.60
N SER A 181 18.78 -18.31 11.70
CA SER A 181 18.75 -18.99 13.00
C SER A 181 20.18 -19.02 13.50
N GLU A 182 20.43 -18.58 14.74
CA GLU A 182 21.67 -18.95 15.40
C GLU A 182 21.72 -20.47 15.38
N GLU A 183 22.69 -21.03 14.64
CA GLU A 183 23.07 -22.43 14.78
C GLU A 183 23.24 -22.69 16.29
N PRO A 184 22.65 -23.76 16.86
CA PRO A 184 22.95 -24.12 18.23
C PRO A 184 24.46 -24.37 18.28
N GLY A 185 25.21 -23.46 18.90
CA GLY A 185 26.65 -23.60 19.05
C GLY A 185 26.95 -24.98 19.61
N ASP A 186 27.84 -25.70 18.94
CA ASP A 186 28.22 -27.08 19.27
C ASP A 186 28.57 -27.23 20.75
N ALA A 187 27.57 -27.58 21.55
CA ALA A 187 27.71 -27.82 22.98
C ALA A 187 28.00 -29.30 23.23
N TRP A 188 29.11 -29.78 22.67
CA TRP A 188 29.75 -31.03 23.09
C TRP A 188 31.26 -30.92 22.90
N THR A 189 31.94 -30.37 23.91
CA THR A 189 33.35 -30.67 24.23
C THR A 189 33.42 -31.24 25.63
#